data_AF-A0A957Y167-F1
#
_entry.id   AF-A0A957Y167-F1
#
_cell.length_a   1.000
_cell.length_b   1.000
_cell.length_c   1.000
_cell.angle_alpha   90.00
_cell.angle_beta   90.00
_cell.angle_gamma   90.00
#
_symmetry.space_group_name_H-M   'P 1'
#
loop_
_entity.id
_entity.type
_entity.pdbx_description
1 polymer ?
#
loop_
_entity_poly.entity_id
_entity_poly.type
_entity_poly.pdbx_seq_one_letter_code
_entity_poly.pdbx_strand_id
1 'polypeptide(L)'
;MEPFLQLEPATVPGSQPGPLYDQAFEHDACGVGFVAQRDGRRSNRVLQLALEALCNHAHRGAVAADGRSGDGAGILTQIPHTLMARELAKIGAHSPEPGDLAVGMLFMPLRNLVHRDRCAELFQQA
;
A
#
# COMPACT_ATOMS: atom_id res chain seq x y z
N MET A 1 -41.36 -11.71 47.42
CA MET A 1 -40.85 -13.05 47.08
C MET A 1 -41.69 -13.52 45.91
N GLU A 2 -41.29 -13.12 44.71
CA GLU A 2 -41.84 -13.56 43.43
C GLU A 2 -40.63 -14.04 42.62
N PRO A 3 -40.61 -15.29 42.15
CA PRO A 3 -39.42 -15.85 41.51
C PRO A 3 -39.28 -15.29 40.09
N PHE A 4 -38.09 -14.79 39.80
CA PHE A 4 -37.63 -14.35 38.48
C PHE A 4 -37.67 -15.56 37.53
N LEU A 5 -38.72 -15.66 36.71
CA LEU A 5 -38.79 -16.63 35.61
C LEU A 5 -37.68 -16.31 34.60
N GLN A 6 -36.60 -17.09 34.65
CA GLN A 6 -35.62 -17.18 33.57
C GLN A 6 -36.31 -17.81 32.35
N LEU A 7 -36.61 -16.99 31.34
CA LEU A 7 -36.94 -17.45 30.00
C LEU A 7 -35.66 -18.01 29.38
N GLU A 8 -35.55 -19.33 29.31
CA GLU A 8 -34.55 -20.01 28.49
C GLU A 8 -34.77 -19.63 27.02
N PRO A 9 -33.72 -19.24 26.27
CA PRO A 9 -33.88 -18.85 24.88
C PRO A 9 -34.32 -20.06 24.06
N ALA A 10 -35.48 -19.95 23.41
CA ALA A 10 -35.98 -20.97 22.51
C ALA A 10 -35.00 -21.16 21.35
N THR A 11 -34.36 -22.32 21.28
CA THR A 11 -33.59 -22.73 20.10
C THR A 11 -34.55 -22.97 18.95
N VAL A 12 -34.55 -22.05 17.97
CA VAL A 12 -35.31 -22.19 16.72
C VAL A 12 -34.67 -23.29 15.87
N PRO A 13 -35.36 -24.41 15.58
CA PRO A 13 -34.82 -25.45 14.73
C PRO A 13 -34.72 -24.93 13.30
N GLY A 14 -33.49 -24.77 12.79
CA GLY A 14 -33.24 -24.34 11.40
C GLY A 14 -32.49 -23.01 11.24
N SER A 15 -31.99 -22.38 12.32
CA SER A 15 -31.03 -21.30 12.15
C SER A 15 -29.72 -21.87 11.59
N GLN A 16 -29.49 -21.68 10.30
CA GLN A 16 -28.14 -21.76 9.76
C GLN A 16 -27.25 -20.90 10.66
N PRO A 17 -26.10 -21.38 11.16
CA PRO A 17 -25.21 -20.53 11.91
C PRO A 17 -24.95 -19.30 11.03
N GLY A 18 -25.31 -18.12 11.54
CA GLY A 18 -24.94 -16.88 10.89
C GLY A 18 -23.44 -16.90 10.62
N PRO A 19 -22.95 -16.17 9.60
CA PRO A 19 -21.53 -16.15 9.32
C PRO A 19 -20.76 -15.91 10.64
N LEU A 20 -19.62 -16.59 10.82
CA LEU A 20 -18.70 -16.37 11.96
C LEU A 20 -18.18 -14.92 12.06
N TYR A 21 -18.61 -14.07 11.14
CA TYR A 21 -18.36 -12.65 11.07
C TYR A 21 -19.38 -11.87 11.91
N ASP A 22 -18.88 -11.16 12.92
CA ASP A 22 -19.63 -10.15 13.65
C ASP A 22 -19.23 -8.76 13.12
N GLN A 23 -20.22 -8.00 12.66
CA GLN A 23 -20.05 -6.65 12.12
C GLN A 23 -19.45 -5.68 13.15
N ALA A 24 -19.54 -5.98 14.45
CA ALA A 24 -18.90 -5.20 15.51
C ALA A 24 -17.35 -5.23 15.45
N PHE A 25 -16.75 -6.18 14.73
CA PHE A 25 -15.30 -6.23 14.47
C PHE A 25 -14.88 -5.43 13.22
N GLU A 26 -15.82 -4.78 12.54
CA GLU A 26 -15.52 -3.93 11.40
C GLU A 26 -14.91 -2.61 11.89
N HIS A 27 -13.60 -2.45 11.70
CA HIS A 27 -12.88 -1.22 12.01
C HIS A 27 -12.66 -0.42 10.73
N ASP A 28 -12.94 0.89 10.78
CA ASP A 28 -12.54 1.81 9.71
C ASP A 28 -11.01 1.89 9.67
N ALA A 29 -10.43 1.26 8.66
CA ALA A 29 -9.01 1.28 8.37
C ALA A 29 -8.79 1.71 6.91
N CYS A 30 -7.71 2.44 6.67
CA CYS A 30 -7.20 2.70 5.33
C CYS A 30 -7.01 1.35 4.60
N GLY A 31 -7.38 1.30 3.31
CA GLY A 31 -7.24 0.08 2.52
C GLY A 31 -5.78 -0.32 2.35
N VAL A 32 -5.42 -1.53 2.79
CA VAL A 32 -4.11 -2.14 2.57
C VAL A 32 -4.27 -3.50 1.88
N GLY A 33 -3.32 -3.86 1.02
CA GLY A 33 -3.36 -5.12 0.29
C GLY A 33 -2.03 -5.42 -0.39
N PHE A 34 -1.93 -6.63 -0.95
CA PHE A 34 -0.78 -7.05 -1.74
C PHE A 34 -1.23 -7.93 -2.91
N VAL A 35 -0.41 -7.96 -3.96
CA VAL A 35 -0.58 -8.86 -5.10
C VAL A 35 0.75 -9.55 -5.34
N ALA A 36 0.72 -10.87 -5.52
CA ALA A 36 1.91 -11.66 -5.76
C ALA A 36 1.66 -12.67 -6.89
N GLN A 37 2.71 -12.94 -7.68
CA GLN A 37 2.66 -13.96 -8.70
C GLN A 37 3.22 -15.27 -8.14
N ARG A 38 2.39 -16.32 -8.09
CA ARG A 38 2.72 -17.60 -7.43
C ARG A 38 3.92 -18.32 -8.03
N ASP A 39 4.14 -18.18 -9.34
CA ASP A 39 5.26 -18.80 -10.05
C ASP A 39 6.57 -17.98 -9.96
N GLY A 40 6.53 -16.83 -9.29
CA GLY A 40 7.68 -15.95 -9.11
C GLY A 40 8.15 -15.24 -10.39
N ARG A 41 7.46 -15.40 -11.52
CA ARG A 41 7.85 -14.73 -12.77
C ARG A 41 7.57 -13.23 -12.66
N ARG A 42 8.57 -12.42 -12.99
CA ARG A 42 8.44 -10.96 -12.99
C ARG A 42 7.53 -10.52 -14.13
N SER A 43 6.51 -9.73 -13.83
CA SER A 43 5.57 -9.21 -14.81
C SER A 43 5.00 -7.86 -14.38
N ASN A 44 4.76 -6.97 -15.34
CA ASN A 44 4.06 -5.72 -15.10
C ASN A 44 2.57 -5.94 -14.72
N ARG A 45 2.02 -7.14 -14.96
CA ARG A 45 0.63 -7.48 -14.60
C ARG A 45 0.36 -7.29 -13.11
N VAL A 46 1.31 -7.62 -12.23
CA VAL A 46 1.17 -7.44 -10.78
C VAL A 46 1.00 -5.96 -10.41
N LEU A 47 1.75 -5.07 -11.07
CA LEU A 47 1.62 -3.63 -10.85
C LEU A 47 0.26 -3.11 -11.34
N GLN A 48 -0.22 -3.58 -12.49
CA GLN A 48 -1.55 -3.21 -13.00
C GLN A 48 -2.66 -3.62 -12.05
N LEU A 49 -2.60 -4.84 -11.50
CA LEU A 49 -3.54 -5.32 -10.49
C LEU A 49 -3.49 -4.48 -9.20
N ALA A 50 -2.29 -4.12 -8.75
CA ALA A 50 -2.13 -3.27 -7.57
C ALA A 50 -2.69 -1.86 -7.78
N LEU A 51 -2.52 -1.28 -8.98
CA LEU A 51 -3.12 0.01 -9.34
C LEU A 51 -4.65 -0.07 -9.38
N GLU A 52 -5.21 -1.12 -9.98
CA GLU A 52 -6.65 -1.38 -10.00
C GLU A 52 -7.21 -1.51 -8.58
N ALA A 53 -6.53 -2.25 -7.71
CA ALA A 53 -6.90 -2.37 -6.30
C ALA A 53 -6.86 -1.02 -5.56
N LEU A 54 -5.86 -0.17 -5.80
CA LEU A 54 -5.79 1.17 -5.22
C LEU A 54 -6.96 2.05 -5.68
N CYS A 55 -7.31 2.03 -6.96
CA CYS A 55 -8.48 2.74 -7.48
C CYS A 55 -9.77 2.25 -6.78
N ASN A 56 -9.90 0.95 -6.55
CA ASN A 56 -11.03 0.36 -5.85
C ASN A 56 -11.06 0.65 -4.34
N HIS A 57 -9.98 1.18 -3.77
CA HIS A 57 -9.93 1.64 -2.38
C HIS A 57 -10.23 3.14 -2.22
N ALA A 58 -10.46 3.86 -3.32
CA ALA A 58 -10.67 5.32 -3.27
C ALA A 58 -11.87 5.73 -2.40
N HIS A 59 -12.90 4.89 -2.26
CA HIS A 59 -14.05 5.17 -1.39
C HIS A 59 -13.71 5.18 0.10
N ARG A 60 -12.54 4.63 0.48
CA ARG A 60 -12.00 4.66 1.84
C ARG A 60 -10.93 5.74 2.02
N GLY A 61 -10.65 6.53 0.98
CA GLY A 61 -9.69 7.63 1.05
C GLY A 61 -10.35 8.91 1.52
N ALA A 62 -9.66 9.68 2.38
CA ALA A 62 -10.05 11.05 2.64
C ALA A 62 -9.72 11.92 1.42
N VAL A 63 -10.67 12.79 1.05
CA VAL A 63 -10.52 13.76 -0.03
C VAL A 63 -10.56 15.15 0.58
N ALA A 64 -9.58 15.98 0.25
CA ALA A 64 -9.51 17.36 0.68
C ALA A 64 -10.62 18.21 0.05
N ALA A 65 -10.84 19.41 0.60
CA ALA A 65 -11.90 20.31 0.14
C ALA A 65 -11.75 20.77 -1.34
N ASP A 66 -10.55 20.62 -1.93
CA ASP A 66 -10.31 20.92 -3.34
C ASP A 66 -10.87 19.85 -4.30
N GLY A 67 -11.37 18.72 -3.78
CA GLY A 67 -11.90 17.60 -4.55
C GLY A 67 -10.85 16.87 -5.39
N ARG A 68 -9.55 17.16 -5.19
CA ARG A 68 -8.45 16.65 -6.01
C ARG A 68 -7.36 16.00 -5.18
N SER A 69 -7.07 16.55 -4.02
CA SER A 69 -6.05 16.06 -3.11
C SER A 69 -6.65 15.01 -2.17
N GLY A 70 -5.87 14.00 -1.83
CA GLY A 70 -6.21 13.05 -0.77
C GLY A 70 -5.02 12.88 0.16
N ASP A 71 -5.23 12.19 1.28
CA ASP A 71 -4.21 12.04 2.33
C ASP A 71 -2.98 11.25 1.86
N GLY A 72 -3.17 10.31 0.93
CA GLY A 72 -2.08 9.58 0.27
C GLY A 72 -2.47 8.21 -0.25
N ALA A 73 -1.74 7.74 -1.25
CA ALA A 73 -1.79 6.38 -1.77
C ALA A 73 -0.40 5.99 -2.30
N GLY A 74 -0.06 4.70 -2.27
CA GLY A 74 1.26 4.24 -2.72
C GLY A 74 1.31 2.75 -3.00
N ILE A 75 2.27 2.37 -3.85
CA ILE A 75 2.59 0.96 -4.14
C ILE A 75 4.08 0.76 -3.88
N LEU A 76 4.39 -0.23 -3.06
CA LEU A 76 5.75 -0.75 -2.94
C LEU A 76 5.95 -1.89 -3.95
N THR A 77 7.05 -1.84 -4.69
CA THR A 77 7.43 -2.88 -5.65
C THR A 77 8.88 -3.29 -5.46
N GLN A 78 9.27 -4.39 -6.09
CA GLN A 78 10.70 -4.69 -6.25
C GLN A 78 11.35 -3.66 -7.18
N ILE A 79 12.65 -3.42 -7.01
CA ILE A 79 13.40 -2.51 -7.89
C ILE A 79 13.22 -2.95 -9.37
N PRO A 80 12.70 -2.08 -10.25
CA PRO A 80 12.48 -2.42 -11.66
C PRO A 80 13.82 -2.39 -12.41
N HIS A 81 14.64 -3.42 -12.23
CA HIS A 81 16.03 -3.49 -12.72
C HIS A 81 16.15 -3.15 -14.22
N THR A 82 15.29 -3.70 -15.08
CA THR A 82 15.29 -3.39 -16.52
C THR A 82 15.06 -1.90 -16.81
N LEU A 83 14.20 -1.24 -16.03
CA LEU A 83 13.99 0.21 -16.15
C LEU A 83 15.26 0.96 -15.72
N MET A 84 15.81 0.61 -14.56
CA MET A 84 17.00 1.27 -14.01
C MET A 84 18.23 1.10 -14.91
N ALA A 85 18.47 -0.12 -15.42
CA ALA A 85 19.54 -0.41 -16.37
C ALA A 85 19.48 0.48 -17.62
N ARG A 86 18.26 0.68 -18.15
CA ARG A 86 18.03 1.55 -19.30
C ARG A 86 18.33 3.02 -18.97
N GLU A 87 17.96 3.50 -17.79
CA GLU A 87 18.23 4.89 -17.39
C GLU A 87 19.73 5.11 -17.08
N LEU A 88 20.42 4.14 -16.47
CA LEU A 88 21.87 4.18 -16.24
C LEU A 88 22.65 4.23 -17.57
N ALA A 89 22.23 3.45 -18.57
CA ALA A 89 22.87 3.45 -19.88
C ALA A 89 22.82 4.84 -20.56
N LYS A 90 21.75 5.63 -20.34
CA LYS A 90 21.63 6.98 -20.92
C LYS A 90 22.66 7.97 -20.38
N ILE A 91 23.15 7.75 -19.17
CA ILE A 91 24.17 8.59 -18.53
C ILE A 91 25.58 7.98 -18.66
N GLY A 92 25.74 6.92 -19.46
CA GLY A 92 27.00 6.22 -19.65
C GLY A 92 27.45 5.39 -18.44
N ALA A 93 26.55 5.12 -17.49
CA ALA A 93 26.84 4.30 -16.33
C ALA A 93 26.63 2.81 -16.64
N HIS A 94 27.48 1.96 -16.04
CA HIS A 94 27.30 0.52 -16.09
C HIS A 94 26.08 0.12 -15.26
N SER A 95 25.27 -0.83 -15.76
CA SER A 95 24.18 -1.40 -14.99
C SER A 95 24.71 -2.52 -14.10
N PRO A 96 24.63 -2.39 -12.76
CA PRO A 96 25.01 -3.48 -11.86
C PRO A 96 24.07 -4.68 -12.04
N GLU A 97 24.53 -5.86 -11.61
CA GLU A 97 23.74 -7.09 -11.65
C GLU A 97 22.50 -7.00 -10.72
N PRO A 98 21.44 -7.79 -10.98
CA PRO A 98 20.32 -7.87 -10.06
C PRO A 98 20.78 -8.33 -8.66
N GLY A 99 20.58 -7.49 -7.65
CA GLY A 99 21.04 -7.72 -6.28
C GLY A 99 22.10 -6.72 -5.82
N ASP A 100 22.87 -6.16 -6.76
CA ASP A 100 23.93 -5.17 -6.48
C ASP A 100 23.45 -3.72 -6.70
N LEU A 101 22.19 -3.55 -7.11
CA LEU A 101 21.56 -2.24 -7.27
C LEU A 101 20.72 -1.87 -6.05
N ALA A 102 21.07 -0.76 -5.40
CA ALA A 102 20.22 -0.08 -4.43
C ALA A 102 19.65 1.21 -5.02
N VAL A 103 18.41 1.57 -4.63
CA VAL A 103 17.75 2.80 -5.06
C VAL A 103 17.19 3.53 -3.85
N GLY A 104 17.54 4.80 -3.70
CA GLY A 104 16.93 5.72 -2.73
C GLY A 104 15.89 6.60 -3.41
N MET A 105 14.66 6.60 -2.90
CA MET A 105 13.61 7.55 -3.29
C MET A 105 13.50 8.62 -2.21
N LEU A 106 13.87 9.86 -2.53
CA LEU A 106 13.93 10.96 -1.57
C LEU A 106 12.97 12.09 -1.94
N PHE A 107 12.31 12.65 -0.92
CA PHE A 107 11.63 13.94 -1.04
C PHE A 107 12.58 15.05 -0.59
N MET A 108 12.79 16.03 -1.47
CA MET A 108 13.78 17.10 -1.29
C MET A 108 13.08 18.47 -1.33
N PRO A 109 13.60 19.49 -0.61
CA PRO A 109 13.09 20.85 -0.72
C PRO A 109 13.10 21.35 -2.18
N LEU A 110 11.95 21.77 -2.70
CA LEU A 110 11.83 22.17 -4.11
C LEU A 110 12.35 23.60 -4.37
N ARG A 111 12.05 24.54 -3.46
CA ARG A 111 12.31 25.97 -3.65
C ARG A 111 13.51 26.51 -2.88
N ASN A 112 13.85 25.89 -1.76
CA ASN A 112 15.02 26.28 -0.97
C ASN A 112 16.23 25.45 -1.42
N LEU A 113 17.02 26.03 -2.33
CA LEU A 113 18.16 25.35 -2.93
C LEU A 113 19.28 25.08 -1.92
N VAL A 114 19.53 26.00 -1.00
CA VAL A 114 20.54 25.81 0.07
C VAL A 114 20.20 24.60 0.94
N HIS A 115 18.93 24.44 1.33
CA HIS A 115 18.50 23.28 2.11
C HIS A 115 18.50 22.00 1.26
N ARG A 116 18.15 22.09 -0.03
CA ARG A 116 18.20 20.94 -0.93
C ARG A 116 19.63 20.41 -1.08
N ASP A 117 20.60 21.28 -1.31
CA ASP A 117 22.00 20.93 -1.44
C ASP A 117 22.51 20.33 -0.13
N ARG A 118 22.17 20.94 1.00
CA ARG A 118 22.52 20.41 2.32
C ARG A 118 21.95 19.01 2.58
N CYS A 119 20.69 18.75 2.21
CA CYS A 119 20.10 17.42 2.31
C CYS A 119 20.82 16.39 1.42
N ALA A 120 21.25 16.79 0.23
CA ALA A 120 21.96 15.91 -0.70
C ALA A 120 23.35 15.53 -0.16
N GLU A 121 24.09 16.51 0.38
CA GLU A 121 25.37 16.27 1.06
C GLU A 121 25.22 15.29 2.22
N LEU A 122 24.23 15.49 3.08
CA LEU A 122 23.98 14.63 4.24
C LEU A 122 23.67 13.20 3.83
N PHE A 123 22.90 13.00 2.76
CA PHE A 123 22.58 11.67 2.26
C PHE A 123 23.79 10.95 1.66
N GLN A 124 24.69 11.68 1.00
CA GLN A 124 25.92 11.09 0.43
C GLN A 124 26.96 10.70 1.49
N GLN A 125 26.86 11.25 2.70
CA GLN A 125 27.79 11.01 3.81
C GLN A 125 27.35 9.86 4.73
N ALA A 126 26.11 9.39 4.60
CA ALA A 126 25.53 8.30 5.40
C ALA A 126 25.86 6.93 4.79
#